data_AF-A0A661DA41-F1
#
_entry.id   AF-A0A661DA41-F1
#
_cell.length_a   1.000
_cell.length_b   1.000
_cell.length_c   1.000
_cell.angle_alpha   90.00
_cell.angle_beta   90.00
_cell.angle_gamma   90.00
#
_symmetry.space_group_name_H-M   'P 1'
#
loop_
_entity.id
_entity.type
_entity.pdbx_description
1 polymer ?
#
loop_
_entity_poly.entity_id
_entity_poly.type
_entity_poly.pdbx_seq_one_letter_code
_entity_poly.pdbx_strand_id
1 'polypeptide(L)' 'YAKDGIVECWLVDLNEFQVEVYLNPTANGYTNKRIFDSEQTIIPSQLPHIKIPVSEILSP' A
#
# COMPACT_ATOMS: atom_id res chain seq x y z
N TYR A 1 1.45 -12.60 -5.88
CA TYR A 1 0.96 -11.23 -6.17
C TYR A 1 1.75 -10.56 -7.28
N ALA A 2 2.97 -10.07 -7.05
CA ALA A 2 3.74 -9.39 -8.11
C ALA A 2 3.99 -10.28 -9.34
N LYS A 3 4.44 -11.53 -9.14
CA LYS A 3 4.66 -12.50 -10.22
C LYS A 3 3.40 -12.76 -11.07
N ASP A 4 2.23 -12.62 -10.46
CA ASP A 4 0.93 -12.84 -11.09
C ASP A 4 0.32 -11.55 -11.66
N GLY A 5 1.08 -10.44 -11.64
CA GLY A 5 0.67 -9.17 -12.23
C GLY A 5 -0.30 -8.33 -11.40
N ILE A 6 -0.46 -8.62 -10.11
CA ILE A 6 -1.26 -7.75 -9.22
C ILE A 6 -0.57 -6.38 -9.15
N VAL A 7 -1.29 -5.34 -9.60
CA VAL A 7 -0.72 -3.99 -9.84
C VAL A 7 -0.24 -3.33 -8.55
N GLU A 8 -0.95 -3.57 -7.46
CA GLU A 8 -0.75 -2.89 -6.18
C GLU A 8 -1.06 -3.84 -5.03
N CYS A 9 -0.19 -3.88 -4.02
CA CYS A 9 -0.37 -4.69 -2.82
C CYS A 9 0.00 -3.90 -1.58
N TRP A 10 -0.89 -3.91 -0.58
CA TRP A 10 -0.69 -3.18 0.67
C TRP A 10 -0.38 -4.19 1.78
N LEU A 11 0.68 -3.92 2.52
CA LEU A 11 1.04 -4.66 3.73
C LEU A 11 0.86 -3.74 4.93
N VAL A 12 0.05 -4.14 5.88
CA VAL A 12 -0.14 -3.42 7.14
C VAL A 12 0.88 -3.93 8.14
N ASP A 13 1.86 -3.10 8.49
CA ASP A 13 2.86 -3.43 9.51
C ASP A 13 2.41 -2.84 10.86
N LEU A 14 1.87 -3.71 11.72
CA LEU A 14 1.37 -3.32 13.03
C LEU A 14 2.48 -3.07 14.06
N ASN A 15 3.69 -3.56 13.84
CA ASN A 15 4.80 -3.33 14.77
C ASN A 15 5.34 -1.92 14.61
N GLU A 16 5.48 -1.48 13.35
CA GLU A 16 5.95 -0.13 12.99
C GLU A 16 4.78 0.86 12.80
N PHE A 17 3.54 0.40 12.94
CA PHE A 17 2.32 1.20 12.83
C PHE A 17 2.24 1.99 11.51
N GLN A 18 2.47 1.30 10.40
CA GLN A 18 2.54 1.89 9.06
C GLN A 18 1.95 0.97 7.99
N VAL A 19 1.67 1.52 6.81
CA VAL A 19 1.23 0.75 5.64
C VAL A 19 2.27 0.83 4.54
N GLU A 20 2.75 -0.31 4.08
CA GLU A 20 3.65 -0.43 2.94
C GLU A 20 2.86 -0.71 1.66
N VAL A 21 2.96 0.18 0.68
CA VAL A 21 2.33 0.03 -0.64
C VAL A 21 3.38 -0.37 -1.66
N TYR A 22 3.22 -1.55 -2.23
CA TYR A 22 4.08 -2.13 -3.24
C TYR A 22 3.46 -2.00 -4.64
N LEU A 23 4.25 -1.51 -5.59
CA LEU A 23 3.83 -1.13 -6.94
C LEU A 23 4.81 -1.64 -8.00
N ASN A 24 4.41 -1.52 -9.28
CA ASN A 24 5.19 -1.91 -10.44
C ASN A 24 5.63 -3.39 -10.37
N PRO A 25 4.68 -4.32 -10.47
CA PRO A 25 4.96 -5.76 -10.36
C PRO A 25 5.86 -6.24 -11.50
N THR A 26 6.79 -7.13 -11.16
CA THR A 26 7.64 -7.87 -12.10
C THR A 26 7.69 -9.34 -11.70
N ALA A 27 8.28 -10.19 -12.55
CA ALA A 27 8.52 -11.60 -12.22
C ALA A 27 9.37 -11.79 -10.95
N ASN A 28 10.20 -10.80 -10.58
CA ASN A 28 11.09 -10.83 -9.43
C ASN A 28 10.53 -10.10 -8.20
N GLY A 29 9.28 -9.61 -8.24
CA GLY A 29 8.66 -8.85 -7.17
C GLY A 29 8.26 -7.44 -7.58
N TYR A 30 7.86 -6.64 -6.60
CA TYR A 30 7.54 -5.22 -6.80
C TYR A 30 8.82 -4.39 -6.84
N THR A 31 8.85 -3.38 -7.72
CA THR A 31 10.04 -2.54 -7.93
C THR A 31 9.90 -1.16 -7.29
N ASN A 32 8.71 -0.81 -6.82
CA ASN A 32 8.48 0.40 -6.05
C ASN A 32 7.79 0.05 -4.73
N LYS A 33 8.28 0.66 -3.65
CA LYS A 33 7.68 0.60 -2.32
C LYS A 33 7.48 2.03 -1.83
N ARG A 34 6.33 2.29 -1.23
CA ARG A 34 6.02 3.53 -0.50
C ARG A 34 5.56 3.14 0.90
N ILE A 35 5.91 3.95 1.88
CA ILE A 35 5.51 3.75 3.28
C ILE A 35 4.65 4.93 3.67
N PHE A 36 3.54 4.64 4.35
CA PHE A 36 2.62 5.66 4.85
C PHE A 36 2.38 5.48 6.34
N ASP A 37 2.45 6.60 7.08
CA ASP A 37 2.11 6.68 8.50
C ASP A 37 0.63 7.04 8.71
N SER A 38 0.17 7.03 9.96
CA SER A 38 -1.22 7.27 10.35
C SER A 38 -1.78 8.65 9.99
N GLU A 39 -0.93 9.67 9.77
CA GLU A 39 -1.36 11.03 9.42
C GLU A 39 -1.57 11.20 7.92
N GLN A 40 -1.17 10.20 7.12
CA GLN A 40 -1.23 10.25 5.68
C GLN A 40 -2.49 9.59 5.12
N THR A 41 -2.73 9.82 3.83
CA THR A 41 -3.84 9.26 3.07
C THR A 41 -3.29 8.53 1.86
N ILE A 42 -3.74 7.29 1.66
CA ILE A 42 -3.41 6.51 0.46
C ILE A 42 -4.51 6.72 -0.59
N ILE A 43 -4.10 6.96 -1.83
CA ILE A 43 -4.96 6.99 -3.01
C ILE A 43 -4.56 5.79 -3.87
N PRO A 44 -5.41 4.74 -3.97
CA PRO A 44 -5.09 3.56 -4.77
C PRO A 44 -4.87 3.93 -6.25
N SER A 45 -3.85 3.35 -6.88
CA SER A 45 -3.47 3.71 -8.26
C SER A 45 -4.57 3.43 -9.29
N GLN A 46 -5.39 2.40 -9.06
CA GLN A 46 -6.51 2.03 -9.94
C GLN A 46 -7.84 2.71 -9.57
N LEU A 47 -7.91 3.40 -8.42
CA LEU A 47 -9.12 4.04 -7.92
C LEU A 47 -8.82 5.49 -7.45
N PRO A 48 -8.48 6.41 -8.37
CA PRO A 48 -7.97 7.74 -8.02
C PRO A 48 -8.98 8.66 -7.30
N HIS A 49 -10.26 8.28 -7.27
CA HIS A 49 -11.32 9.00 -6.56
C HIS A 49 -11.50 8.52 -5.11
N ILE A 50 -10.89 7.41 -4.74
CA ILE A 50 -10.93 6.86 -3.39
C ILE A 50 -9.74 7.41 -2.61
N LYS A 51 -10.03 7.90 -1.41
CA LYS A 51 -9.04 8.41 -0.45
C LYS A 51 -9.22 7.62 0.83
N ILE A 52 -8.17 6.91 1.25
CA ILE A 52 -8.20 6.08 2.45
C ILE A 52 -7.21 6.68 3.45
N PRO A 53 -7.70 7.36 4.51
CA PRO A 53 -6.85 7.77 5.62
C PRO A 53 -6.19 6.55 6.25
N VAL A 54 -4.87 6.60 6.46
CA VAL A 54 -4.14 5.45 7.05
C VAL A 54 -4.57 5.20 8.48
N SER A 55 -4.96 6.26 9.21
CA SER A 55 -5.56 6.14 10.54
C SER A 55 -6.79 5.22 10.59
N GLU A 56 -7.62 5.16 9.54
CA GLU A 56 -8.77 4.25 9.48
C GLU A 56 -8.36 2.78 9.30
N ILE A 57 -7.18 2.53 8.72
CA ILE A 57 -6.62 1.17 8.53
C ILE A 57 -5.96 0.68 9.82
N LEU A 58 -5.26 1.56 10.53
CA LEU A 58 -4.47 1.24 11.72
C LEU A 58 -5.26 1.37 13.03
N SER A 59 -6.55 1.71 12.95
CA SER A 59 -7.40 1.81 14.14
C SER A 59 -7.55 0.44 14.84
N PRO A 60 -7.40 0.36 16.17
CA PRO A 60 -7.59 -0.87 16.93
C PRO A 60 -9.05 -1.35 17.01
#